data_AF-A0A2W4MVA6-F1
#
_entry.id   AF-A0A2W4MVA6-F1
#
_cell.length_a   1.000
_cell.length_b   1.000
_cell.length_c   1.000
_cell.angle_alpha   90.00
_cell.angle_beta   90.00
_cell.angle_gamma   90.00
#
_symmetry.space_group_name_H-M   'P 1'
#
loop_
_entity.id
_entity.type
_entity.pdbx_description
1 polymer ?
#
loop_
_entity_poly.entity_id
_entity_poly.type
_entity_poly.pdbx_seq_one_letter_code
_entity_poly.pdbx_strand_id
1 'polypeptide(L)'
;MNRETRIEADRAAAPAAPCSRVGVALAALGMLLLCGLPAAADTPRNERPFDGVWLAFSGGAGASPAWPTDKYTPAAKAAIAAFEDKYGPDAPEAGAFCVHAGMPSMMTSFAGYPIEILTGERQMNMITETGNFRRIFLDGRAHPTDRPPTSSGHSVGRWEGETLVIETTGLAERLQSRQLSAQARIVERLYLIDDKEGVPSGGIAASMQTERGGKILVDEITVIDPTFYTEPLKFVAHYRRAPDTAILEYDCGKEFWDEALEKLARERGKE
;
A
#
# COMPACT_ATOMS: atom_id res chain seq x y z
N MET A 1 4.21 -4.15 -51.87
CA MET A 1 2.81 -4.07 -52.31
C MET A 1 2.01 -3.52 -51.14
N ASN A 2 1.72 -2.21 -51.20
CA ASN A 2 1.14 -1.41 -50.13
C ASN A 2 -0.31 -1.85 -49.81
N ARG A 3 -0.69 -1.75 -48.53
CA ARG A 3 -2.08 -1.56 -48.13
C ARG A 3 -2.14 -0.73 -46.84
N GLU A 4 -1.64 0.49 -46.93
CA GLU A 4 -2.30 1.59 -46.24
C GLU A 4 -3.66 1.80 -46.91
N THR A 5 -4.75 1.75 -46.15
CA THR A 5 -5.96 2.54 -46.41
C THR A 5 -7.00 2.31 -45.31
N ARG A 6 -7.40 3.43 -44.70
CA ARG A 6 -8.79 3.84 -44.45
C ARG A 6 -9.45 3.37 -43.14
N ILE A 7 -9.25 4.17 -42.10
CA ILE A 7 -10.30 4.47 -41.12
C ILE A 7 -10.27 5.98 -40.87
N GLU A 8 -11.01 6.72 -41.69
CA GLU A 8 -11.44 8.09 -41.40
C GLU A 8 -12.95 8.16 -41.56
N ALA A 9 -13.53 9.01 -40.72
CA ALA A 9 -14.88 9.57 -40.78
C ALA A 9 -16.02 8.67 -40.29
N ASP A 10 -16.40 8.87 -39.03
CA ASP A 10 -17.82 9.02 -38.70
C ASP A 10 -18.01 10.16 -37.69
N ARG A 11 -18.11 11.38 -38.24
CA ARG A 11 -18.51 12.60 -37.53
C ARG A 11 -19.92 12.90 -38.01
N ALA A 12 -20.91 12.22 -37.45
CA ALA A 12 -22.31 12.47 -37.76
C ALA A 12 -22.76 13.77 -37.08
N ALA A 13 -22.98 14.80 -37.91
CA ALA A 13 -23.60 16.06 -37.54
C ALA A 13 -25.10 15.85 -37.25
N ALA A 14 -25.58 16.39 -36.13
CA ALA A 14 -27.00 16.47 -35.82
C ALA A 14 -27.66 17.64 -36.57
N PRO A 15 -28.92 17.51 -37.04
CA PRO A 15 -29.57 18.55 -37.83
C PRO A 15 -30.16 19.67 -36.96
N ALA A 16 -30.06 20.89 -37.47
CA ALA A 16 -30.69 22.09 -36.93
C ALA A 16 -32.22 22.09 -37.20
N ALA A 17 -33.00 22.50 -36.20
CA ALA A 17 -34.43 22.78 -36.32
C ALA A 17 -34.72 24.29 -36.18
N PRO A 18 -35.81 24.81 -36.79
CA PRO A 18 -35.88 26.20 -37.20
C PRO A 18 -36.48 27.15 -36.16
N CYS A 19 -36.08 28.41 -36.30
CA CYS A 19 -36.56 29.58 -35.58
C CYS A 19 -38.04 29.89 -35.89
N SER A 20 -38.85 30.11 -34.86
CA SER A 20 -40.11 30.85 -34.99
C SER A 20 -40.33 31.77 -33.80
N ARG A 21 -40.76 32.98 -34.12
CA ARG A 21 -40.87 34.15 -33.25
C ARG A 21 -42.25 34.23 -32.58
N VAL A 22 -42.26 35.03 -31.51
CA VAL A 22 -43.37 35.81 -30.91
C VAL A 22 -44.10 35.17 -29.73
N GLY A 23 -44.00 35.84 -28.58
CA GLY A 23 -44.80 35.62 -27.39
C GLY A 23 -44.21 36.34 -26.16
N VAL A 24 -44.40 37.66 -26.08
CA VAL A 24 -44.08 38.46 -24.89
C VAL A 24 -45.12 38.15 -23.80
N ALA A 25 -44.67 37.73 -22.62
CA ALA A 25 -45.45 37.86 -21.38
C ALA A 25 -44.50 37.93 -20.17
N LEU A 26 -44.57 39.05 -19.44
CA LEU A 26 -43.97 39.25 -18.12
C LEU A 26 -44.53 38.23 -17.11
N ALA A 27 -43.70 37.68 -16.22
CA ALA A 27 -43.86 37.80 -14.76
C ALA A 27 -42.87 36.90 -13.97
N ALA A 28 -42.56 37.41 -12.77
CA ALA A 28 -42.03 36.74 -11.57
C ALA A 28 -40.50 36.56 -11.42
N LEU A 29 -39.97 37.46 -10.58
CA LEU A 29 -38.74 37.30 -9.80
C LEU A 29 -38.69 35.92 -9.11
N GLY A 30 -37.61 35.19 -9.34
CA GLY A 30 -37.20 34.03 -8.55
C GLY A 30 -35.68 33.93 -8.57
N MET A 31 -35.02 34.78 -7.78
CA MET A 31 -33.56 34.73 -7.62
C MET A 31 -33.22 33.52 -6.75
N LEU A 32 -33.05 32.36 -7.37
CA LEU A 32 -32.47 31.18 -6.74
C LEU A 32 -31.03 31.50 -6.31
N LEU A 33 -30.81 31.57 -5.00
CA LEU A 33 -29.49 31.48 -4.38
C LEU A 33 -28.89 30.12 -4.71
N LEU A 34 -28.20 30.03 -5.84
CA LEU A 34 -27.21 28.99 -6.09
C LEU A 34 -26.05 29.25 -5.13
N CYS A 35 -26.09 28.63 -3.95
CA CYS A 35 -24.88 28.34 -3.20
C CYS A 35 -23.97 27.53 -4.13
N GLY A 36 -23.00 28.21 -4.75
CA GLY A 36 -21.89 27.54 -5.42
C GLY A 36 -21.17 26.71 -4.38
N LEU A 37 -21.36 25.39 -4.42
CA LEU A 37 -20.37 24.47 -3.87
C LEU A 37 -19.04 24.84 -4.55
N PRO A 38 -17.97 25.15 -3.80
CA PRO A 38 -16.68 25.25 -4.43
C PRO A 38 -16.43 23.90 -5.10
N ALA A 39 -16.31 23.91 -6.42
CA ALA A 39 -15.76 22.77 -7.13
C ALA A 39 -14.43 22.47 -6.44
N ALA A 40 -14.30 21.27 -5.86
CA ALA A 40 -13.01 20.77 -5.43
C ALA A 40 -12.08 20.94 -6.62
N ALA A 41 -11.06 21.79 -6.48
CA ALA A 41 -10.12 22.05 -7.55
C ALA A 41 -9.49 20.71 -7.92
N ASP A 42 -9.83 20.18 -9.09
CA ASP A 42 -9.11 19.06 -9.70
C ASP A 42 -7.76 19.60 -10.15
N THR A 43 -6.80 19.64 -9.23
CA THR A 43 -5.38 19.83 -9.57
C THR A 43 -4.99 18.73 -10.56
N PRO A 44 -4.28 19.04 -11.66
CA PRO A 44 -3.81 18.01 -12.58
C PRO A 44 -2.90 17.03 -11.82
N ARG A 45 -3.38 15.81 -11.57
CA ARG A 45 -2.76 14.80 -10.70
C ARG A 45 -1.54 14.12 -11.34
N ASN A 46 -0.75 14.88 -12.10
CA ASN A 46 0.46 14.43 -12.77
C ASN A 46 1.74 14.72 -11.95
N GLU A 47 1.60 15.29 -10.75
CA GLU A 47 2.75 15.62 -9.90
C GLU A 47 3.39 14.40 -9.22
N ARG A 48 2.71 13.25 -9.22
CA ARG A 48 3.18 11.95 -8.68
C ARG A 48 4.07 12.12 -7.43
N PRO A 49 3.56 12.76 -6.37
CA PRO A 49 4.38 13.29 -5.28
C PRO A 49 5.14 12.20 -4.51
N PHE A 50 4.66 10.96 -4.58
CA PHE A 50 5.24 9.80 -3.91
C PHE A 50 6.26 9.05 -4.76
N ASP A 51 6.42 9.32 -6.06
CA ASP A 51 7.27 8.50 -6.93
C ASP A 51 8.75 8.57 -6.55
N GLY A 52 9.42 7.43 -6.45
CA GLY A 52 10.85 7.33 -6.15
C GLY A 52 11.16 6.32 -5.05
N VAL A 53 12.43 6.30 -4.62
CA VAL A 53 12.94 5.39 -3.59
C VAL A 53 12.89 6.04 -2.22
N TRP A 54 12.36 5.31 -1.24
CA TRP A 54 12.11 5.75 0.11
C TRP A 54 12.72 4.78 1.12
N LEU A 55 13.43 5.31 2.09
CA LEU A 55 13.99 4.57 3.22
C LEU A 55 13.20 4.89 4.47
N ALA A 56 12.63 3.87 5.09
CA ALA A 56 11.90 4.09 6.32
C ALA A 56 12.86 4.42 7.46
N PHE A 57 12.40 5.25 8.38
CA PHE A 57 13.10 5.54 9.61
C PHE A 57 12.09 5.57 10.74
N SER A 58 12.43 4.93 11.86
CA SER A 58 11.52 4.90 12.99
C SER A 58 11.70 6.13 13.87
N GLY A 59 10.63 6.40 14.62
CA GLY A 59 10.52 7.38 15.68
C GLY A 59 11.50 7.26 16.86
N GLY A 60 12.59 6.50 16.73
CA GLY A 60 13.49 6.13 17.81
C GLY A 60 14.02 4.71 17.66
N ALA A 61 15.32 4.56 17.85
CA ALA A 61 16.07 3.30 17.99
C ALA A 61 15.69 2.13 17.04
N GLY A 62 15.44 2.38 15.76
CA GLY A 62 15.47 1.34 14.70
C GLY A 62 14.54 0.13 14.86
N ALA A 63 13.67 0.11 15.89
CA ALA A 63 12.77 -0.98 16.16
C ALA A 63 11.46 -0.74 15.40
N SER A 64 10.99 -1.77 14.69
CA SER A 64 9.59 -1.83 14.27
C SER A 64 8.70 -1.55 15.49
N PRO A 65 7.58 -0.82 15.35
CA PRO A 65 6.67 -0.60 16.46
C PRO A 65 6.32 -1.92 17.15
N ALA A 66 6.35 -1.93 18.49
CA ALA A 66 5.95 -3.11 19.26
C ALA A 66 4.52 -3.51 18.88
N TRP A 67 4.31 -4.80 18.65
CA TRP A 67 3.00 -5.31 18.28
C TRP A 67 2.11 -5.43 19.53
N PRO A 68 0.88 -4.84 19.58
CA PRO A 68 0.06 -4.77 20.80
C PRO A 68 -0.62 -6.11 21.17
N THR A 69 0.14 -7.05 21.71
CA THR A 69 -0.36 -8.38 22.12
C THR A 69 -1.26 -8.34 23.36
N ASP A 70 -1.18 -7.27 24.16
CA ASP A 70 -2.05 -7.00 25.30
C ASP A 70 -3.52 -6.75 24.90
N LYS A 71 -3.76 -6.41 23.63
CA LYS A 71 -5.09 -6.10 23.08
C LYS A 71 -5.82 -7.30 22.46
N TYR A 72 -5.26 -8.51 22.59
CA TYR A 72 -5.87 -9.70 22.02
C TYR A 72 -7.24 -10.03 22.62
N THR A 73 -8.20 -10.30 21.74
CA THR A 73 -9.49 -10.90 22.11
C THR A 73 -9.29 -12.35 22.60
N PRO A 74 -10.30 -12.94 23.26
CA PRO A 74 -10.28 -14.37 23.55
C PRO A 74 -10.13 -15.24 22.29
N ALA A 75 -10.72 -14.82 21.16
CA ALA A 75 -10.64 -15.55 19.89
C ALA A 75 -9.20 -15.56 19.33
N ALA A 76 -8.50 -14.42 19.37
CA ALA A 76 -7.08 -14.36 19.00
C ALA A 76 -6.23 -15.32 19.85
N LYS A 77 -6.39 -15.25 21.18
CA LYS A 77 -5.64 -16.10 22.10
C LYS A 77 -5.90 -17.59 21.84
N ALA A 78 -7.15 -17.97 21.58
CA ALA A 78 -7.50 -19.34 21.25
C ALA A 78 -6.91 -19.80 19.91
N ALA A 79 -6.93 -18.95 18.87
CA ALA A 79 -6.35 -19.28 17.57
C ALA A 79 -4.83 -19.44 17.64
N ILE A 80 -4.15 -18.56 18.36
CA ILE A 80 -2.69 -18.63 18.58
C ILE A 80 -2.35 -19.90 19.38
N ALA A 81 -3.04 -20.17 20.49
CA ALA A 81 -2.81 -21.37 21.28
C ALA A 81 -3.07 -22.66 20.48
N ALA A 82 -4.08 -22.68 19.60
CA ALA A 82 -4.33 -23.82 18.72
C ALA A 82 -3.23 -24.01 17.66
N PHE A 83 -2.63 -22.93 17.18
CA PHE A 83 -1.47 -23.01 16.30
C PHE A 83 -0.26 -23.59 17.05
N GLU A 84 0.03 -23.07 18.24
CA GLU A 84 1.14 -23.53 19.08
C GLU A 84 0.97 -24.99 19.51
N ASP A 85 -0.24 -25.42 19.88
CA ASP A 85 -0.54 -26.82 20.21
C ASP A 85 -0.29 -27.76 19.02
N LYS A 86 -0.66 -27.32 17.81
CA LYS A 86 -0.53 -28.13 16.60
C LYS A 86 0.89 -28.22 16.06
N TYR A 87 1.65 -27.13 16.10
CA TYR A 87 2.96 -27.04 15.43
C TYR A 87 4.15 -26.93 16.39
N GLY A 88 3.90 -26.69 17.68
CA GLY A 88 4.92 -26.54 18.70
C GLY A 88 5.58 -25.14 18.72
N PRO A 89 6.32 -24.82 19.79
CA PRO A 89 7.02 -23.54 19.93
C PRO A 89 8.20 -23.38 18.95
N ASP A 90 8.69 -24.49 18.40
CA ASP A 90 9.81 -24.52 17.43
C ASP A 90 9.33 -24.40 15.97
N ALA A 91 8.04 -24.16 15.75
CA ALA A 91 7.49 -23.94 14.42
C ALA A 91 8.25 -22.77 13.74
N PRO A 92 8.86 -22.98 12.57
CA PRO A 92 9.67 -21.95 11.96
C PRO A 92 8.82 -20.75 11.57
N GLU A 93 9.35 -19.55 11.78
CA GLU A 93 8.73 -18.32 11.28
C GLU A 93 8.59 -18.37 9.77
N ALA A 94 7.44 -17.95 9.25
CA ALA A 94 7.17 -17.92 7.80
C ALA A 94 8.24 -17.13 7.02
N GLY A 95 8.78 -16.06 7.62
CA GLY A 95 9.85 -15.26 7.05
C GLY A 95 11.15 -16.02 6.81
N ALA A 96 11.43 -17.08 7.59
CA ALA A 96 12.57 -17.96 7.39
C ALA A 96 12.42 -18.87 6.16
N PHE A 97 11.28 -18.82 5.46
CA PHE A 97 11.01 -19.54 4.22
C PHE A 97 10.64 -18.58 3.09
N CYS A 98 11.12 -17.34 3.16
CA CYS A 98 10.83 -16.28 2.19
C CYS A 98 9.33 -15.97 2.04
N VAL A 99 8.50 -16.32 3.04
CA VAL A 99 7.08 -15.98 3.06
C VAL A 99 6.93 -14.64 3.76
N HIS A 100 6.69 -13.59 2.97
CA HIS A 100 6.57 -12.25 3.53
C HIS A 100 5.29 -12.06 4.33
N ALA A 101 5.41 -11.39 5.47
CA ALA A 101 4.28 -11.04 6.35
C ALA A 101 3.30 -10.02 5.74
N GLY A 102 3.57 -9.47 4.54
CA GLY A 102 2.69 -8.57 3.80
C GLY A 102 2.22 -7.37 4.63
N MET A 103 0.95 -6.98 4.52
CA MET A 103 0.42 -5.80 5.21
C MET A 103 0.01 -6.10 6.68
N PRO A 104 0.23 -5.17 7.63
CA PRO A 104 0.93 -3.88 7.48
C PRO A 104 2.45 -3.98 7.63
N SER A 105 3.00 -5.18 7.84
CA SER A 105 4.42 -5.41 8.13
C SER A 105 5.35 -4.82 7.07
N MET A 106 4.98 -4.90 5.79
CA MET A 106 5.74 -4.32 4.68
C MET A 106 5.93 -2.81 4.77
N MET A 107 5.05 -2.10 5.49
CA MET A 107 5.14 -0.66 5.73
C MET A 107 5.76 -0.32 7.10
N THR A 108 5.71 -1.22 8.08
CA THR A 108 6.17 -0.89 9.45
C THR A 108 7.48 -1.56 9.86
N SER A 109 7.84 -2.65 9.19
CA SER A 109 8.73 -3.67 9.75
C SER A 109 9.89 -4.03 8.85
N PHE A 110 9.69 -3.96 7.55
CA PHE A 110 10.76 -3.99 6.56
C PHE A 110 11.42 -2.62 6.40
N ALA A 111 11.29 -1.76 7.41
CA ALA A 111 11.77 -0.39 7.46
C ALA A 111 13.29 -0.24 7.21
N GLY A 112 14.06 -1.33 7.23
CA GLY A 112 15.46 -1.31 6.83
C GLY A 112 15.73 -1.47 5.34
N TYR A 113 14.73 -1.84 4.55
CA TYR A 113 14.85 -2.02 3.12
C TYR A 113 14.19 -0.86 2.37
N PRO A 114 14.78 -0.38 1.27
CA PRO A 114 14.14 0.65 0.47
C PRO A 114 12.82 0.17 -0.15
N ILE A 115 11.89 1.12 -0.30
CA ILE A 115 10.64 0.95 -1.04
C ILE A 115 10.68 1.89 -2.23
N GLU A 116 10.50 1.35 -3.43
CA GLU A 116 10.29 2.14 -4.64
C GLU A 116 8.79 2.29 -4.90
N ILE A 117 8.37 3.53 -5.13
CA ILE A 117 6.99 3.87 -5.48
C ILE A 117 6.95 4.33 -6.93
N LEU A 118 6.06 3.71 -7.71
CA LEU A 118 5.82 4.02 -9.12
C LEU A 118 4.33 4.23 -9.36
N THR A 119 3.93 5.47 -9.61
CA THR A 119 2.52 5.85 -9.84
C THR A 119 2.21 5.93 -11.33
N GLY A 120 1.24 5.14 -11.77
CA GLY A 120 0.58 5.27 -13.06
C GLY A 120 -0.81 5.87 -12.94
N GLU A 121 -1.50 6.07 -14.06
CA GLU A 121 -2.82 6.73 -14.10
C GLU A 121 -3.90 6.01 -13.28
N ARG A 122 -3.84 4.68 -13.20
CA ARG A 122 -4.89 3.84 -12.58
C ARG A 122 -4.42 3.06 -11.36
N GLN A 123 -3.12 3.11 -11.05
CA GLN A 123 -2.55 2.35 -9.94
C GLN A 123 -1.22 2.95 -9.48
N MET A 124 -0.94 2.80 -8.19
CA MET A 124 0.38 3.02 -7.60
C MET A 124 0.98 1.66 -7.23
N ASN A 125 2.24 1.43 -7.58
CA ASN A 125 2.95 0.20 -7.23
C ASN A 125 4.04 0.53 -6.21
N MET A 126 4.16 -0.32 -5.20
CA MET A 126 5.21 -0.29 -4.20
C MET A 126 6.01 -1.59 -4.32
N ILE A 127 7.32 -1.44 -4.51
CA ILE A 127 8.27 -2.55 -4.64
C ILE A 127 9.22 -2.45 -3.45
N THR A 128 9.31 -3.49 -2.64
CA THR A 128 10.29 -3.55 -1.55
C THR A 128 11.51 -4.35 -2.01
N GLU A 129 12.69 -3.99 -1.53
CA GLU A 129 13.93 -4.72 -1.87
C GLU A 129 13.84 -6.21 -1.51
N THR A 130 13.11 -6.57 -0.44
CA THR A 130 12.89 -7.98 -0.06
C THR A 130 12.04 -8.80 -1.03
N GLY A 131 11.58 -8.22 -2.14
CA GLY A 131 10.78 -8.91 -3.16
C GLY A 131 9.27 -8.84 -2.95
N ASN A 132 8.76 -8.01 -2.03
CA ASN A 132 7.31 -7.78 -1.94
C ASN A 132 6.89 -6.81 -3.03
N PHE A 133 5.77 -7.14 -3.66
CA PHE A 133 5.07 -6.24 -4.56
C PHE A 133 3.69 -5.92 -3.99
N ARG A 134 3.36 -4.64 -3.91
CA ARG A 134 2.00 -4.18 -3.57
C ARG A 134 1.49 -3.25 -4.66
N ARG A 135 0.24 -3.45 -5.02
CA ARG A 135 -0.49 -2.60 -5.97
C ARG A 135 -1.68 -1.98 -5.28
N ILE A 136 -1.78 -0.66 -5.42
CA ILE A 136 -2.88 0.15 -4.91
C ILE A 136 -3.66 0.66 -6.12
N PHE A 137 -4.89 0.19 -6.29
CA PHE A 137 -5.74 0.59 -7.41
C PHE A 137 -6.38 1.94 -7.13
N LEU A 138 -6.24 2.88 -8.08
CA LEU A 138 -6.71 4.27 -7.95
C LEU A 138 -7.93 4.55 -8.83
N ASP A 139 -8.52 3.53 -9.43
CA ASP A 139 -9.59 3.65 -10.43
C ASP A 139 -11.00 3.46 -9.85
N GLY A 140 -11.14 3.53 -8.52
CA GLY A 140 -12.44 3.48 -7.83
C GLY A 140 -13.12 2.12 -7.83
N ARG A 141 -12.42 1.04 -8.22
CA ARG A 141 -12.98 -0.32 -8.16
C ARG A 141 -13.31 -0.75 -6.73
N ALA A 142 -14.28 -1.63 -6.58
CA ALA A 142 -14.54 -2.30 -5.31
C ALA A 142 -13.49 -3.38 -5.01
N HIS A 143 -13.41 -3.81 -3.75
CA HIS A 143 -12.64 -5.00 -3.38
C HIS A 143 -13.29 -6.26 -3.98
N PRO A 144 -12.48 -7.18 -4.54
CA PRO A 144 -12.99 -8.46 -5.04
C PRO A 144 -13.48 -9.32 -3.88
N THR A 145 -14.58 -10.04 -4.09
CA THR A 145 -15.17 -10.96 -3.10
C THR A 145 -14.83 -12.43 -3.39
N ASP A 146 -14.23 -12.72 -4.54
CA ASP A 146 -14.04 -14.04 -5.12
C ASP A 146 -12.56 -14.42 -5.30
N ARG A 147 -11.69 -13.88 -4.44
CA ARG A 147 -10.24 -14.15 -4.51
C ARG A 147 -9.71 -14.75 -3.22
N PRO A 148 -8.76 -15.70 -3.31
CA PRO A 148 -8.02 -16.17 -2.15
C PRO A 148 -7.33 -14.98 -1.45
N PRO A 149 -7.32 -14.96 -0.11
CA PRO A 149 -6.60 -13.94 0.63
C PRO A 149 -5.09 -14.08 0.41
N THR A 150 -4.37 -12.97 0.54
CA THR A 150 -2.90 -12.92 0.39
C THR A 150 -2.28 -12.17 1.55
N SER A 151 -0.97 -12.30 1.77
CA SER A 151 -0.30 -11.57 2.87
C SER A 151 -0.41 -10.05 2.73
N SER A 152 -0.37 -9.52 1.50
CA SER A 152 -0.49 -8.08 1.21
C SER A 152 -1.93 -7.62 0.96
N GLY A 153 -2.88 -8.54 0.76
CA GLY A 153 -4.27 -8.25 0.49
C GLY A 153 -4.51 -7.55 -0.86
N HIS A 154 -5.69 -6.92 -0.98
CA HIS A 154 -6.10 -6.10 -2.11
C HIS A 154 -6.28 -4.66 -1.65
N SER A 155 -5.51 -3.72 -2.21
CA SER A 155 -5.54 -2.30 -1.84
C SER A 155 -6.27 -1.43 -2.87
N VAL A 156 -7.20 -0.60 -2.41
CA VAL A 156 -7.88 0.43 -3.21
C VAL A 156 -7.63 1.79 -2.57
N GLY A 157 -7.16 2.75 -3.37
CA GLY A 157 -6.83 4.09 -2.94
C GLY A 157 -7.78 5.15 -3.51
N ARG A 158 -8.01 6.22 -2.75
CA ARG A 158 -8.65 7.45 -3.20
C ARG A 158 -7.92 8.66 -2.63
N TRP A 159 -7.91 9.75 -3.38
CA TRP A 159 -7.32 11.01 -2.91
C TRP A 159 -8.34 11.84 -2.12
N GLU A 160 -7.90 12.35 -0.98
CA GLU A 160 -8.59 13.35 -0.15
C GLU A 160 -7.67 14.57 -0.03
N GLY A 161 -7.79 15.53 -0.96
CA GLY A 161 -6.80 16.59 -1.12
C GLY A 161 -5.43 16.02 -1.51
N GLU A 162 -4.40 16.34 -0.73
CA GLU A 162 -3.02 15.84 -0.91
C GLU A 162 -2.76 14.51 -0.18
N THR A 163 -3.76 13.96 0.51
CA THR A 163 -3.65 12.67 1.21
C THR A 163 -4.20 11.55 0.34
N LEU A 164 -3.43 10.47 0.16
CA LEU A 164 -3.94 9.23 -0.41
C LEU A 164 -4.47 8.34 0.72
N VAL A 165 -5.77 8.08 0.71
CA VAL A 165 -6.41 7.16 1.63
C VAL A 165 -6.53 5.80 0.98
N ILE A 166 -5.97 4.78 1.61
CA ILE A 166 -5.91 3.42 1.07
C ILE A 166 -6.67 2.49 1.99
N GLU A 167 -7.57 1.68 1.45
CA GLU A 167 -8.20 0.57 2.14
C GLU A 167 -7.62 -0.74 1.61
N THR A 168 -7.26 -1.65 2.51
CA THR A 168 -6.75 -2.99 2.19
C THR A 168 -7.59 -4.06 2.89
N THR A 169 -8.07 -5.04 2.14
CA THR A 169 -8.84 -6.20 2.61
C THR A 169 -8.34 -7.49 1.95
N GLY A 170 -8.94 -8.65 2.26
CA GLY A 170 -8.53 -9.93 1.68
C GLY A 170 -7.14 -10.37 2.17
N LEU A 171 -6.84 -10.08 3.42
CA LEU A 171 -5.58 -10.43 4.07
C LEU A 171 -5.62 -11.89 4.53
N ALA A 172 -4.53 -12.62 4.32
CA ALA A 172 -4.37 -13.98 4.84
C ALA A 172 -4.22 -13.93 6.37
N GLU A 173 -4.85 -14.90 7.05
CA GLU A 173 -4.70 -15.06 8.49
C GLU A 173 -3.24 -15.34 8.85
N ARG A 174 -2.77 -14.75 9.95
CA ARG A 174 -1.42 -14.93 10.49
C ARG A 174 -1.48 -15.14 11.99
N LEU A 175 -0.80 -16.19 12.46
CA LEU A 175 -0.86 -16.64 13.87
C LEU A 175 0.49 -16.56 14.60
N GLN A 176 1.62 -16.52 13.90
CA GLN A 176 2.97 -16.49 14.52
C GLN A 176 3.43 -15.06 14.85
N SER A 177 3.54 -14.20 13.83
CA SER A 177 4.04 -12.84 13.98
C SER A 177 3.09 -11.81 13.36
N ARG A 178 2.88 -10.70 14.09
CA ARG A 178 1.97 -9.60 13.73
C ARG A 178 0.61 -10.11 13.28
N GLN A 179 -0.05 -10.77 14.22
CA GLN A 179 -1.24 -11.59 14.02
C GLN A 179 -2.38 -10.78 13.41
N LEU A 180 -3.05 -11.37 12.43
CA LEU A 180 -4.27 -10.82 11.83
C LEU A 180 -5.20 -11.96 11.51
N SER A 181 -6.49 -11.75 11.72
CA SER A 181 -7.53 -12.64 11.21
C SER A 181 -7.76 -12.40 9.72
N ALA A 182 -8.43 -13.35 9.07
CA ALA A 182 -8.89 -13.16 7.69
C ALA A 182 -9.94 -12.04 7.53
N GLN A 183 -10.50 -11.51 8.62
CA GLN A 183 -11.47 -10.40 8.61
C GLN A 183 -10.79 -9.04 8.81
N ALA A 184 -9.47 -9.00 8.95
CA ALA A 184 -8.73 -7.76 9.10
C ALA A 184 -8.93 -6.84 7.88
N ARG A 185 -9.16 -5.56 8.18
CA ARG A 185 -9.12 -4.45 7.23
C ARG A 185 -8.08 -3.44 7.69
N ILE A 186 -7.31 -2.91 6.75
CA ILE A 186 -6.31 -1.88 7.04
C ILE A 186 -6.73 -0.61 6.31
N VAL A 187 -6.69 0.52 7.01
CA VAL A 187 -6.90 1.85 6.43
C VAL A 187 -5.64 2.67 6.64
N GLU A 188 -5.08 3.18 5.56
CA GLU A 188 -3.87 4.00 5.55
C GLU A 188 -4.19 5.42 5.11
N ARG A 189 -3.45 6.39 5.64
CA ARG A 189 -3.40 7.77 5.13
C ARG A 189 -1.95 8.11 4.83
N LEU A 190 -1.64 8.20 3.54
CA LEU A 190 -0.32 8.48 3.01
C LEU A 190 -0.23 9.94 2.57
N TYR A 191 0.73 10.70 3.10
CA TYR A 191 0.91 12.12 2.81
C TYR A 191 2.36 12.58 3.00
N LEU A 192 2.69 13.79 2.53
CA LEU A 192 4.00 14.39 2.71
C LEU A 192 3.97 15.47 3.80
N ILE A 193 5.04 15.52 4.61
CA ILE A 193 5.35 16.66 5.50
C ILE A 193 6.74 17.20 5.18
N ASP A 194 7.06 18.40 5.64
CA ASP A 194 8.43 18.91 5.59
C ASP A 194 9.32 18.21 6.62
N ASP A 195 10.56 17.88 6.24
CA ASP A 195 11.58 17.35 7.15
C ASP A 195 12.10 18.48 8.06
N LYS A 196 11.45 18.64 9.23
CA LYS A 196 11.76 19.68 10.24
C LYS A 196 12.61 19.12 11.38
N GLU A 197 13.21 20.01 12.17
CA GLU A 197 13.85 19.63 13.43
C GLU A 197 12.89 18.84 14.33
N GLY A 198 13.39 17.72 14.89
CA GLY A 198 12.60 16.82 15.73
C GLY A 198 11.97 15.63 15.00
N VAL A 199 12.01 15.59 13.66
CA VAL A 199 11.70 14.35 12.90
C VAL A 199 12.74 13.29 13.28
N PRO A 200 12.32 12.16 13.87
CA PRO A 200 13.26 11.14 14.32
C PRO A 200 14.15 10.69 13.17
N SER A 201 15.44 10.50 13.42
CA SER A 201 16.40 10.12 12.38
C SER A 201 17.25 8.95 12.87
N GLY A 202 16.61 8.00 13.56
CA GLY A 202 17.26 6.79 14.09
C GLY A 202 17.08 5.59 13.17
N GLY A 203 17.80 4.51 13.46
CA GLY A 203 17.80 3.29 12.64
C GLY A 203 18.73 3.38 11.43
N ILE A 204 18.62 2.41 10.52
CA ILE A 204 19.48 2.28 9.32
C ILE A 204 19.43 3.50 8.39
N ALA A 205 18.29 4.19 8.29
CA ALA A 205 18.20 5.45 7.55
C ALA A 205 19.09 6.57 8.12
N ALA A 206 19.50 6.50 9.39
CA ALA A 206 20.47 7.42 9.97
C ALA A 206 21.88 7.24 9.38
N SER A 207 22.21 6.00 9.01
CA SER A 207 23.49 5.60 8.41
C SER A 207 23.49 5.59 6.88
N MET A 208 22.34 5.82 6.24
CA MET A 208 22.21 5.84 4.78
C MET A 208 22.11 7.26 4.22
N GLN A 209 22.55 7.44 2.97
CA GLN A 209 22.42 8.70 2.24
C GLN A 209 20.93 8.95 1.91
N THR A 210 20.33 9.88 2.63
CA THR A 210 18.92 10.27 2.47
C THR A 210 18.81 11.79 2.32
N GLU A 211 17.78 12.26 1.62
CA GLU A 211 17.54 13.68 1.39
C GLU A 211 17.06 14.37 2.67
N ARG A 212 17.94 15.12 3.35
CA ARG A 212 17.59 15.89 4.54
C ARG A 212 17.04 17.27 4.19
N GLY A 213 16.04 17.73 4.94
CA GLY A 213 15.39 19.03 4.71
C GLY A 213 14.42 19.07 3.54
N GLY A 214 14.18 17.91 2.90
CA GLY A 214 13.17 17.72 1.85
C GLY A 214 11.80 17.34 2.42
N LYS A 215 11.11 16.42 1.75
CA LYS A 215 9.83 15.87 2.20
C LYS A 215 10.00 14.53 2.91
N ILE A 216 9.17 14.29 3.92
CA ILE A 216 8.99 13.00 4.57
C ILE A 216 7.66 12.42 4.13
N LEU A 217 7.68 11.17 3.65
CA LEU A 217 6.49 10.38 3.43
C LEU A 217 6.01 9.82 4.76
N VAL A 218 4.76 10.11 5.11
CA VAL A 218 4.12 9.63 6.34
C VAL A 218 3.00 8.69 5.96
N ASP A 219 3.02 7.49 6.55
CA ASP A 219 1.97 6.48 6.42
C ASP A 219 1.32 6.25 7.80
N GLU A 220 0.12 6.78 7.99
CA GLU A 220 -0.71 6.49 9.16
C GLU A 220 -1.55 5.25 8.92
N ILE A 221 -1.24 4.16 9.63
CA ILE A 221 -1.83 2.85 9.40
C ILE A 221 -2.78 2.54 10.56
N THR A 222 -4.04 2.26 10.24
CA THR A 222 -5.05 1.77 11.18
C THR A 222 -5.44 0.34 10.82
N VAL A 223 -5.13 -0.61 11.69
CA VAL A 223 -5.56 -2.01 11.58
C VAL A 223 -6.88 -2.18 12.31
N ILE A 224 -7.90 -2.67 11.61
CA ILE A 224 -9.25 -2.91 12.12
C ILE A 224 -9.51 -4.40 11.99
N ASP A 225 -9.43 -5.11 13.10
CA ASP A 225 -9.62 -6.56 13.17
C ASP A 225 -10.31 -6.93 14.48
N PRO A 226 -11.65 -6.82 14.54
CA PRO A 226 -12.40 -7.09 15.76
C PRO A 226 -12.40 -8.58 16.14
N THR A 227 -11.98 -9.47 15.24
CA THR A 227 -11.82 -10.89 15.55
C THR A 227 -10.63 -11.06 16.49
N PHE A 228 -9.50 -10.40 16.21
CA PHE A 228 -8.27 -10.59 17.01
C PHE A 228 -7.99 -9.47 18.03
N TYR A 229 -8.54 -8.27 17.87
CA TYR A 229 -8.25 -7.14 18.75
C TYR A 229 -9.51 -6.50 19.33
N THR A 230 -9.40 -6.03 20.57
CA THR A 230 -10.49 -5.34 21.28
C THR A 230 -10.73 -3.92 20.76
N GLU A 231 -9.76 -3.33 20.07
CA GLU A 231 -9.83 -2.01 19.46
C GLU A 231 -8.90 -1.91 18.24
N PRO A 232 -9.10 -0.92 17.34
CA PRO A 232 -8.19 -0.71 16.22
C PRO A 232 -6.75 -0.41 16.67
N LEU A 233 -5.77 -1.01 15.99
CA LEU A 233 -4.35 -0.72 16.21
C LEU A 233 -3.91 0.43 15.32
N LYS A 234 -3.04 1.31 15.82
CA LYS A 234 -2.53 2.46 15.08
C LYS A 234 -1.01 2.44 15.04
N PHE A 235 -0.46 2.65 13.84
CA PHE A 235 0.96 2.73 13.59
C PHE A 235 1.23 3.94 12.70
N VAL A 236 2.44 4.51 12.79
CA VAL A 236 2.91 5.55 11.88
C VAL A 236 4.28 5.16 11.38
N ALA A 237 4.43 5.05 10.07
CA ALA A 237 5.71 4.87 9.42
C ALA A 237 6.14 6.19 8.76
N HIS A 238 7.43 6.51 8.87
CA HIS A 238 8.04 7.67 8.24
C HIS A 238 9.10 7.20 7.27
N TYR A 239 9.19 7.85 6.12
CA TYR A 239 10.19 7.54 5.11
C TYR A 239 10.85 8.80 4.57
N ARG A 240 12.15 8.72 4.37
CA ARG A 240 12.94 9.77 3.76
C ARG A 240 13.31 9.34 2.35
N ARG A 241 13.23 10.28 1.42
CA ARG A 241 13.62 10.04 0.03
C ARG A 241 15.11 9.71 -0.06
N ALA A 242 15.45 8.76 -0.92
CA ALA A 242 16.81 8.28 -1.12
C ALA A 242 17.13 8.24 -2.64
N PRO A 243 17.32 9.40 -3.28
CA PRO A 243 17.38 9.51 -4.75
C PRO A 243 18.59 8.79 -5.36
N ASP A 244 19.68 8.66 -4.60
CA ASP A 244 20.91 7.98 -5.03
C ASP A 244 20.95 6.49 -4.62
N THR A 245 19.83 5.97 -4.11
CA THR A 245 19.68 4.55 -3.75
C THR A 245 18.91 3.81 -4.83
N ALA A 246 19.36 2.61 -5.19
CA ALA A 246 18.65 1.69 -6.07
C ALA A 246 18.07 0.53 -5.26
N ILE A 247 16.93 -0.01 -5.69
CA ILE A 247 16.44 -1.30 -5.22
C ILE A 247 17.35 -2.39 -5.77
N LEU A 248 17.94 -3.20 -4.89
CA LEU A 248 18.76 -4.33 -5.28
C LEU A 248 17.93 -5.61 -5.41
N GLU A 249 18.49 -6.60 -6.12
CA GLU A 249 17.92 -7.93 -6.15
C GLU A 249 18.15 -8.62 -4.80
N TYR A 250 17.08 -9.09 -4.20
CA TYR A 250 17.12 -9.91 -2.99
C TYR A 250 16.64 -11.32 -3.30
N ASP A 251 17.59 -12.25 -3.44
CA ASP A 251 17.31 -13.66 -3.68
C ASP A 251 17.33 -14.47 -2.37
N CYS A 252 16.23 -14.39 -1.63
CA CYS A 252 16.01 -15.20 -0.42
C CYS A 252 15.99 -16.71 -0.73
N GLY A 253 15.60 -17.09 -1.95
CA GLY A 253 15.43 -18.50 -2.35
C GLY A 253 16.75 -19.23 -2.59
N LYS A 254 17.84 -18.49 -2.84
CA LYS A 254 19.14 -19.04 -3.22
C LYS A 254 19.68 -20.07 -2.25
N GLU A 255 19.66 -19.76 -0.95
CA GLU A 255 20.22 -20.65 0.07
C GLU A 255 19.48 -21.99 0.12
N PHE A 256 18.14 -21.98 0.04
CA PHE A 256 17.33 -23.21 0.00
C PHE A 256 17.64 -24.07 -1.23
N TRP A 257 17.89 -23.43 -2.37
CA TRP A 257 18.27 -24.14 -3.59
C TRP A 257 19.65 -24.79 -3.46
N ASP A 258 20.63 -24.05 -2.94
CA ASP A 258 21.98 -24.55 -2.73
C ASP A 258 21.99 -25.72 -1.73
N GLU A 259 21.27 -25.61 -0.60
CA GLU A 259 21.12 -26.70 0.38
C GLU A 259 20.47 -27.95 -0.23
N ALA A 260 19.47 -27.76 -1.11
CA ALA A 260 18.84 -28.86 -1.82
C ALA A 260 19.83 -29.57 -2.77
N LEU A 261 20.69 -28.83 -3.45
CA LEU A 261 21.74 -29.39 -4.31
C LEU A 261 22.80 -30.14 -3.51
N GLU A 262 23.26 -29.58 -2.39
CA GLU A 262 24.22 -30.25 -1.52
C GLU A 262 23.64 -31.54 -0.93
N LYS A 263 22.37 -31.52 -0.50
CA LYS A 263 21.68 -32.72 -0.03
C LYS A 263 21.67 -33.80 -1.12
N LEU A 264 21.36 -33.45 -2.37
CA LEU A 264 21.41 -34.39 -3.50
C LEU A 264 22.83 -34.91 -3.78
N ALA A 265 23.86 -34.09 -3.60
CA ALA A 265 25.25 -34.51 -3.74
C ALA A 265 25.63 -35.54 -2.66
N ARG A 266 25.25 -35.29 -1.40
CA ARG A 266 25.43 -36.22 -0.27
C ARG A 266 24.73 -37.56 -0.50
N GLU A 267 23.47 -37.53 -0.92
CA GLU A 267 22.68 -38.74 -1.23
C GLU A 267 23.28 -39.56 -2.38
N ARG A 268 24.06 -38.92 -3.26
CA ARG A 268 24.76 -39.57 -4.37
C ARG A 268 26.22 -39.93 -4.06
N GLY A 269 26.69 -39.67 -2.84
CA GLY A 269 28.07 -39.93 -2.42
C GLY A 269 29.10 -39.10 -3.19
N LYS A 270 28.78 -37.85 -3.52
CA LYS A 270 29.63 -36.92 -4.30
C LYS A 270 30.09 -35.70 -3.49
N GLU A 271 30.36 -35.87 -2.19
CA GLU A 271 31.00 -34.83 -1.37
C GLU A 271 32.44 -34.52 -1.83
#